data_AF-A0A9Q4IUY9-F1
#
_entry.id   AF-A0A9Q4IUY9-F1
#
_cell.length_a   1.000
_cell.length_b   1.000
_cell.length_c   1.000
_cell.angle_alpha   90.00
_cell.angle_beta   90.00
_cell.angle_gamma   90.00
#
_symmetry.space_group_name_H-M   'P 1'
#
loop_
_entity.id
_entity.type
_entity.pdbx_description
1 polymer ?
#
loop_
_entity_poly.entity_id
_entity_poly.type
_entity_poly.pdbx_seq_one_letter_code
_entity_poly.pdbx_strand_id
1 'polypeptide(L)'
;MISVVIPLYNKAHTIVNTLSTVINQIYTDFEIVIVNDGSTDNGVNTIVQHFSDPRIRIINQPNAGVSAARNRGVQESIYQYIAFLDADDEWHPDYLSIMAKTILQYPNAALYCSGGIVHNADGSENYRIAKKYINYIGVINFFENPFQFAHTSGTVINKFFFKKTSGSPANMKCLEDFALFVQLALLGDFIYIGLPISKYIGGVPGQITAASGEKLFSFLPSINLYYNLIYQKWKESHNNNNIFKHYIKYDIRHRFKGYVKQEKYNDYFLRNLDTSLIKDFTAFELYLYRHRKVKAAILWINLTKVIWRLHKYPIVGEKVNIHQIPYQISKMVKSNTDTNMSKPSTYMSTKRIIWIDIVKGCLLVFICCSHFGALPQSIALLTKPTATYWVPLFFFLSGYLFHGNNNFSEYIQKKVRTLLLPYIAFSLIFIIIDWNTYISSVPQIKANLYSIFVAGTGSEKAPPLWFVIVLYIASIFSFPIINFAKTLKSKIITIFLLSIGAYIMSERDIKLPLMLHVLPSAIIYICIGQYVKAFTDMSSRKPSTYITTATLALTVGLILDFSLLI
;
A
#
# COMPACT_ATOMS: atom_id res chain seq x y z
N MET A 1 23.05 10.91 -26.94
CA MET A 1 23.18 9.77 -27.88
C MET A 1 22.95 8.47 -27.12
N ILE A 2 22.38 7.48 -27.81
CA ILE A 2 21.90 6.21 -27.21
C ILE A 2 22.43 5.05 -28.05
N SER A 3 22.88 3.96 -27.40
CA SER A 3 23.15 2.69 -28.07
C SER A 3 21.98 1.75 -27.84
N VAL A 4 21.38 1.25 -28.91
CA VAL A 4 20.30 0.24 -28.85
C VAL A 4 20.94 -1.14 -28.89
N VAL A 5 20.78 -1.93 -27.83
CA VAL A 5 21.35 -3.29 -27.72
C VAL A 5 20.24 -4.32 -27.91
N ILE A 6 20.41 -5.17 -28.93
CA ILE A 6 19.46 -6.22 -29.31
C ILE A 6 20.15 -7.59 -29.24
N PRO A 7 19.86 -8.43 -28.22
CA PRO A 7 20.31 -9.81 -28.23
C PRO A 7 19.48 -10.62 -29.24
N LEU A 8 20.15 -11.34 -30.13
CA LEU A 8 19.53 -12.14 -31.19
C LEU A 8 19.87 -13.62 -31.00
N TYR A 9 18.85 -14.45 -30.74
CA TYR A 9 18.95 -15.90 -30.76
C TYR A 9 17.69 -16.53 -31.32
N ASN A 10 17.75 -17.06 -32.53
CA ASN A 10 16.64 -17.76 -33.19
C ASN A 10 15.34 -16.93 -33.31
N LYS A 11 15.47 -15.69 -33.80
CA LYS A 11 14.36 -14.72 -33.98
C LYS A 11 14.23 -14.18 -35.41
N ALA A 12 14.60 -14.96 -36.42
CA ALA A 12 14.47 -14.56 -37.84
C ALA A 12 13.05 -14.11 -38.21
N HIS A 13 12.02 -14.69 -37.58
CA HIS A 13 10.61 -14.42 -37.85
C HIS A 13 10.06 -13.11 -37.23
N THR A 14 10.80 -12.46 -36.32
CA THR A 14 10.36 -11.21 -35.66
C THR A 14 11.33 -10.06 -35.85
N ILE A 15 12.62 -10.35 -36.05
CA ILE A 15 13.68 -9.34 -36.03
C ILE A 15 13.48 -8.21 -37.06
N VAL A 16 12.87 -8.49 -38.22
CA VAL A 16 12.58 -7.46 -39.23
C VAL A 16 11.57 -6.44 -38.70
N ASN A 17 10.52 -6.88 -38.00
CA ASN A 17 9.52 -5.99 -37.42
C ASN A 17 10.15 -5.16 -36.31
N THR A 18 10.88 -5.80 -35.39
CA THR A 18 11.61 -5.15 -34.30
C THR A 18 12.53 -4.05 -34.84
N LEU A 19 13.42 -4.38 -35.79
CA LEU A 19 14.36 -3.40 -36.37
C LEU A 19 13.67 -2.29 -37.14
N SER A 20 12.57 -2.58 -37.84
CA SER A 20 11.79 -1.55 -38.54
C SER A 20 11.29 -0.48 -37.56
N THR A 21 10.90 -0.85 -36.33
CA THR A 21 10.49 0.14 -35.31
C THR A 21 11.64 0.97 -34.76
N VAL A 22 12.87 0.45 -34.73
CA VAL A 22 14.06 1.15 -34.26
C VAL A 22 14.61 2.10 -35.34
N ILE A 23 14.70 1.64 -36.58
CA ILE A 23 15.25 2.41 -37.70
C ILE A 23 14.41 3.66 -37.98
N ASN A 24 13.09 3.53 -37.85
CA ASN A 24 12.11 4.60 -38.09
C ASN A 24 11.82 5.47 -36.85
N GLN A 25 12.68 5.44 -35.83
CA GLN A 25 12.58 6.35 -34.68
C GLN A 25 12.78 7.81 -35.12
N ILE A 26 12.00 8.73 -34.53
CA ILE A 26 12.10 10.17 -34.81
C ILE A 26 13.45 10.76 -34.38
N TYR A 27 14.01 10.24 -33.28
CA TYR A 27 15.34 10.63 -32.81
C TYR A 27 16.39 9.83 -33.57
N THR A 28 17.32 10.50 -34.24
CA THR A 28 18.25 9.88 -35.21
C THR A 28 19.64 9.56 -34.65
N ASP A 29 20.03 10.17 -33.53
CA ASP A 29 21.39 10.12 -32.98
C ASP A 29 21.63 8.91 -32.06
N PHE A 30 21.61 7.73 -32.68
CA PHE A 30 21.81 6.44 -32.01
C PHE A 30 22.59 5.43 -32.89
N GLU A 31 23.12 4.38 -32.26
CA GLU A 31 23.63 3.18 -32.94
C GLU A 31 22.75 1.97 -32.58
N ILE A 32 22.82 0.91 -33.39
CA ILE A 32 22.18 -0.38 -33.13
C ILE A 32 23.27 -1.45 -33.03
N VAL A 33 23.42 -2.05 -31.86
CA VAL A 33 24.34 -3.16 -31.59
C VAL A 33 23.55 -4.44 -31.44
N ILE A 34 23.58 -5.28 -32.47
CA ILE A 34 22.94 -6.59 -32.47
C ILE A 34 23.97 -7.63 -32.07
N VAL A 35 23.70 -8.38 -31.01
CA VAL A 35 24.57 -9.49 -30.58
C VAL A 35 23.91 -10.80 -30.96
N ASN A 36 24.39 -11.42 -32.04
CA ASN A 36 23.98 -12.76 -32.45
C ASN A 36 24.62 -13.79 -31.51
N ASP A 37 23.79 -14.37 -30.64
CA ASP A 37 24.18 -15.32 -29.60
C ASP A 37 24.17 -16.76 -30.12
N GLY A 38 24.81 -16.99 -31.28
CA GLY A 38 24.91 -18.30 -31.90
C GLY A 38 23.59 -18.81 -32.48
N SER A 39 22.80 -17.93 -33.12
CA SER A 39 21.57 -18.33 -33.82
C SER A 39 21.84 -19.43 -34.85
N THR A 40 20.95 -20.42 -34.87
CA THR A 40 20.93 -21.52 -35.84
C THR A 40 19.91 -21.29 -36.95
N ASP A 41 19.06 -20.27 -36.82
CA ASP A 41 18.16 -19.82 -37.88
C ASP A 41 18.84 -18.80 -38.81
N ASN A 42 18.10 -18.32 -39.80
CA ASN A 42 18.63 -17.39 -40.81
C ASN A 42 18.63 -15.92 -40.35
N GLY A 43 18.52 -15.63 -39.05
CA GLY A 43 18.20 -14.28 -38.54
C GLY A 43 19.19 -13.20 -38.98
N VAL A 44 20.50 -13.49 -38.95
CA VAL A 44 21.54 -12.54 -39.39
C VAL A 44 21.41 -12.22 -40.88
N ASN A 45 21.23 -13.24 -41.72
CA ASN A 45 21.08 -13.03 -43.16
C ASN A 45 19.79 -12.27 -43.48
N THR A 46 18.70 -12.57 -42.75
CA THR A 46 17.44 -11.82 -42.87
C THR A 46 17.65 -10.34 -42.59
N ILE A 47 18.42 -9.96 -41.56
CA ILE A 47 18.73 -8.55 -41.28
C ILE A 47 19.46 -7.91 -42.47
N VAL A 48 20.54 -8.53 -42.94
CA VAL A 48 21.40 -8.00 -44.03
C VAL A 48 20.62 -7.86 -45.33
N GLN A 49 19.67 -8.74 -45.61
CA GLN A 49 18.82 -8.68 -46.81
C GLN A 49 17.79 -7.54 -46.76
N HIS A 50 17.29 -7.18 -45.57
CA HIS A 50 16.22 -6.19 -45.43
C HIS A 50 16.74 -4.78 -45.13
N PHE A 51 17.94 -4.65 -44.55
CA PHE A 51 18.44 -3.36 -44.09
C PHE A 51 19.89 -3.11 -44.53
N SER A 52 20.14 -1.91 -45.05
CA SER A 52 21.47 -1.37 -45.34
C SER A 52 21.75 -0.12 -44.51
N ASP A 53 21.25 -0.08 -43.27
CA ASP A 53 21.38 1.06 -42.38
C ASP A 53 22.78 1.09 -41.72
N PRO A 54 23.57 2.16 -41.89
CA PRO A 54 24.94 2.25 -41.37
C PRO A 54 25.01 2.26 -39.84
N ARG A 55 23.88 2.48 -39.15
CA ARG A 55 23.82 2.45 -37.68
C ARG A 55 23.84 1.02 -37.15
N ILE A 56 23.60 0.00 -37.98
CA ILE A 56 23.53 -1.41 -37.56
C ILE A 56 24.92 -2.03 -37.53
N ARG A 57 25.29 -2.57 -36.38
CA ARG A 57 26.48 -3.41 -36.19
C ARG A 57 26.08 -4.75 -35.60
N ILE A 58 26.46 -5.83 -36.29
CA ILE A 58 26.19 -7.20 -35.86
C ILE A 58 27.47 -7.82 -35.30
N ILE A 59 27.37 -8.41 -34.11
CA ILE A 59 28.47 -9.04 -33.39
C ILE A 59 28.10 -10.49 -33.14
N ASN A 60 28.93 -11.42 -33.60
CA ASN A 60 28.70 -12.85 -33.43
C ASN A 60 29.43 -13.40 -32.20
N GLN A 61 28.75 -14.24 -31.42
CA GLN A 61 29.35 -15.12 -30.40
C GLN A 61 28.79 -16.54 -30.51
N PRO A 62 29.50 -17.54 -29.97
CA PRO A 62 28.87 -18.80 -29.57
C PRO A 62 27.74 -18.55 -28.57
N ASN A 63 26.70 -19.38 -28.60
CA ASN A 63 25.56 -19.27 -27.69
C ASN A 63 26.00 -19.36 -26.22
N ALA A 64 25.84 -18.25 -25.50
CA ALA A 64 26.16 -18.11 -24.08
C ALA A 64 24.96 -17.60 -23.26
N GLY A 65 23.79 -17.47 -23.87
CA GLY A 65 22.55 -17.01 -23.27
C GLY A 65 22.37 -15.49 -23.31
N VAL A 66 21.10 -15.09 -23.18
CA VAL A 66 20.65 -13.70 -23.34
C VAL A 66 21.38 -12.71 -22.43
N SER A 67 21.73 -13.10 -21.20
CA SER A 67 22.55 -12.29 -20.29
C SER A 67 23.92 -11.97 -20.86
N ALA A 68 24.62 -12.98 -21.40
CA ALA A 68 25.94 -12.81 -21.97
C ALA A 68 25.87 -11.91 -23.21
N ALA A 69 24.86 -12.14 -24.06
CA ALA A 69 24.62 -11.30 -25.24
C ALA A 69 24.35 -9.83 -24.87
N ARG A 70 23.48 -9.55 -23.89
CA ARG A 70 23.21 -8.19 -23.41
C ARG A 70 24.46 -7.55 -22.81
N ASN A 71 25.21 -8.27 -21.98
CA ASN A 71 26.44 -7.77 -21.37
C ASN A 71 27.48 -7.42 -22.45
N ARG A 72 27.67 -8.29 -23.45
CA ARG A 72 28.56 -8.02 -24.58
C ARG A 72 28.08 -6.79 -25.35
N GLY A 73 26.79 -6.69 -25.64
CA GLY A 73 26.22 -5.53 -26.33
C GLY A 73 26.49 -4.22 -25.59
N VAL A 74 26.34 -4.20 -24.25
CA VAL A 74 26.70 -3.03 -23.43
C VAL A 74 28.19 -2.72 -23.50
N GLN A 75 29.07 -3.72 -23.45
CA GLN A 75 30.52 -3.53 -23.54
C GLN A 75 30.90 -2.90 -24.88
N GLU A 76 30.35 -3.44 -25.96
CA GLU A 76 30.61 -3.07 -27.35
C GLU A 76 30.00 -1.72 -27.74
N SER A 77 28.95 -1.28 -27.04
CA SER A 77 28.29 0.01 -27.28
C SER A 77 29.22 1.20 -27.06
N ILE A 78 29.19 2.20 -27.93
CA ILE A 78 30.05 3.40 -27.86
C ILE A 78 29.45 4.51 -27.01
N TYR A 79 28.11 4.56 -26.86
CA TYR A 79 27.45 5.62 -26.11
C TYR A 79 27.23 5.29 -24.62
N GLN A 80 26.98 6.35 -23.86
CA GLN A 80 26.81 6.31 -22.41
C GLN A 80 25.46 5.73 -21.97
N TYR A 81 24.41 5.90 -22.78
CA TYR A 81 23.06 5.43 -22.46
C TYR A 81 22.72 4.25 -23.34
N ILE A 82 22.31 3.14 -22.71
CA ILE A 82 22.06 1.88 -23.39
C ILE A 82 20.58 1.55 -23.30
N ALA A 83 19.90 1.54 -24.44
CA ALA A 83 18.51 1.10 -24.55
C ALA A 83 18.48 -0.39 -24.87
N PHE A 84 17.81 -1.19 -24.05
CA PHE A 84 17.61 -2.60 -24.35
C PHE A 84 16.35 -2.80 -25.18
N LEU A 85 16.42 -3.71 -26.15
CA LEU A 85 15.27 -4.15 -26.93
C LEU A 85 15.43 -5.63 -27.27
N ASP A 86 14.47 -6.47 -26.88
CA ASP A 86 14.46 -7.87 -27.27
C ASP A 86 14.08 -8.01 -28.75
N ALA A 87 14.66 -9.01 -29.44
CA ALA A 87 14.53 -9.22 -30.89
C ALA A 87 13.12 -9.61 -31.39
N ASP A 88 12.14 -9.62 -30.48
CA ASP A 88 10.73 -9.89 -30.73
C ASP A 88 9.79 -8.82 -30.14
N ASP A 89 10.32 -7.71 -29.66
CA ASP A 89 9.54 -6.57 -29.15
C ASP A 89 9.57 -5.37 -30.11
N GLU A 90 8.72 -4.37 -29.85
CA GLU A 90 8.52 -3.21 -30.72
C GLU A 90 8.50 -1.90 -29.94
N TRP A 91 8.84 -0.79 -30.61
CA TRP A 91 8.78 0.55 -30.03
C TRP A 91 7.81 1.48 -30.76
N HIS A 92 7.21 2.39 -30.00
CA HIS A 92 6.54 3.55 -30.57
C HIS A 92 7.56 4.47 -31.27
N PRO A 93 7.24 5.15 -32.39
CA PRO A 93 8.18 6.03 -33.12
C PRO A 93 8.83 7.14 -32.29
N ASP A 94 8.19 7.53 -31.18
CA ASP A 94 8.67 8.55 -30.25
C ASP A 94 9.59 8.01 -29.13
N TYR A 95 9.78 6.70 -29.02
CA TYR A 95 10.43 6.09 -27.84
C TYR A 95 11.81 6.70 -27.55
N LEU A 96 12.72 6.70 -28.53
CA LEU A 96 14.06 7.24 -28.35
C LEU A 96 14.06 8.76 -28.14
N SER A 97 13.10 9.48 -28.73
CA SER A 97 13.00 10.94 -28.57
C SER A 97 12.58 11.33 -27.16
N ILE A 98 11.62 10.58 -26.58
CA ILE A 98 11.17 10.76 -25.19
C ILE A 98 12.29 10.34 -24.22
N MET A 99 12.97 9.23 -24.48
CA MET A 99 14.10 8.80 -23.66
C MET A 99 15.23 9.83 -23.66
N ALA A 100 15.63 10.34 -24.83
CA ALA A 100 16.67 11.36 -24.95
C ALA A 100 16.30 12.64 -24.20
N LYS A 101 15.07 13.14 -24.34
CA LYS A 101 14.59 14.32 -23.59
C LYS A 101 14.59 14.08 -22.08
N THR A 102 14.14 12.91 -21.65
CA THR A 102 14.09 12.54 -20.23
C THR A 102 15.50 12.44 -19.64
N ILE A 103 16.45 11.87 -20.39
CA ILE A 103 17.86 11.81 -20.01
C ILE A 103 18.43 13.22 -19.86
N LEU A 104 18.15 14.15 -20.78
CA LEU A 104 18.60 15.55 -20.65
C LEU A 104 18.04 16.23 -19.40
N GLN A 105 16.80 15.91 -19.01
CA GLN A 105 16.18 16.44 -17.80
C GLN A 105 16.74 15.82 -16.51
N TYR A 106 17.18 14.56 -16.56
CA TYR A 106 17.65 13.80 -15.40
C TYR A 106 19.02 13.11 -15.65
N PRO A 107 20.10 13.82 -16.03
CA PRO A 107 21.28 13.23 -16.67
C PRO A 107 22.06 12.19 -15.85
N ASN A 108 21.84 12.13 -14.54
CA ASN A 108 22.59 11.28 -13.60
C ASN A 108 21.77 10.12 -13.01
N ALA A 109 20.59 9.82 -13.55
CA ALA A 109 19.86 8.64 -13.12
C ALA A 109 20.52 7.34 -13.60
N ALA A 110 20.37 6.28 -12.81
CA ALA A 110 20.94 4.97 -13.09
C ALA A 110 20.11 4.18 -14.12
N LEU A 111 18.79 4.35 -14.09
CA LEU A 111 17.85 3.69 -15.00
C LEU A 111 16.63 4.57 -15.32
N TYR A 112 16.10 4.39 -16.53
CA TYR A 112 14.93 5.06 -17.07
C TYR A 112 14.01 3.96 -17.64
N CYS A 113 12.77 3.87 -17.16
CA CYS A 113 11.83 2.87 -17.67
C CYS A 113 10.54 3.53 -18.14
N SER A 114 10.07 3.14 -19.31
CA SER A 114 8.73 3.46 -19.76
C SER A 114 7.69 2.43 -19.33
N GLY A 115 6.45 2.88 -19.23
CA GLY A 115 5.32 2.00 -19.39
C GLY A 115 5.33 1.32 -20.76
N GLY A 116 4.52 0.27 -20.92
CA GLY A 116 4.43 -0.44 -22.18
C GLY A 116 3.06 -1.07 -22.44
N ILE A 117 2.92 -1.64 -23.62
CA ILE A 117 1.77 -2.42 -24.08
C ILE A 117 2.20 -3.89 -24.12
N VAL A 118 1.35 -4.79 -23.64
CA VAL A 118 1.53 -6.24 -23.70
C VAL A 118 0.51 -6.76 -24.70
N HIS A 119 0.98 -7.10 -25.89
CA HIS A 119 0.19 -7.80 -26.89
C HIS A 119 0.25 -9.30 -26.59
N ASN A 120 -0.88 -9.91 -26.25
CA ASN A 120 -0.93 -11.32 -25.84
C ASN A 120 -1.10 -12.23 -27.06
N ALA A 121 -0.81 -13.52 -26.89
CA ALA A 121 -0.95 -14.52 -27.95
C ALA A 121 -2.39 -14.66 -28.48
N ASP A 122 -3.40 -14.26 -27.68
CA ASP A 122 -4.81 -14.25 -28.07
C ASP A 122 -5.23 -12.96 -28.82
N GLY A 123 -4.27 -12.07 -29.11
CA GLY A 123 -4.49 -10.78 -29.76
C GLY A 123 -4.97 -9.67 -28.83
N SER A 124 -5.24 -9.95 -27.55
CA SER A 124 -5.63 -8.92 -26.58
C SER A 124 -4.45 -8.04 -26.19
N GLU A 125 -4.71 -6.76 -25.92
CA GLU A 125 -3.69 -5.82 -25.45
C GLU A 125 -3.95 -5.37 -24.00
N ASN A 126 -2.89 -5.34 -23.20
CA ASN A 126 -2.91 -4.87 -21.82
C ASN A 126 -1.86 -3.79 -21.61
N TYR A 127 -2.15 -2.78 -20.78
CA TYR A 127 -1.21 -1.71 -20.49
C TYR A 127 -0.40 -2.03 -19.25
N ARG A 128 0.92 -2.15 -19.40
CA ARG A 128 1.89 -2.21 -18.32
C ARG A 128 2.27 -0.80 -17.90
N ILE A 129 1.34 -0.12 -17.23
CA ILE A 129 1.57 1.21 -16.65
C ILE A 129 1.06 1.22 -15.21
N ALA A 130 1.83 1.80 -14.30
CA ALA A 130 1.35 2.05 -12.95
C ALA A 130 0.30 3.17 -12.96
N LYS A 131 -0.95 2.85 -12.58
CA LYS A 131 -2.09 3.78 -12.65
C LYS A 131 -1.84 5.14 -11.98
N LYS A 132 -1.16 5.13 -10.83
CA LYS A 132 -0.78 6.33 -10.06
C LYS A 132 0.14 7.29 -10.85
N TYR A 133 0.87 6.77 -11.82
CA TYR A 133 1.91 7.49 -12.55
C TYR A 133 1.61 7.60 -14.05
N ILE A 134 0.36 7.43 -14.48
CA ILE A 134 -0.02 7.68 -15.88
C ILE A 134 0.31 9.12 -16.24
N ASN A 135 0.98 9.33 -17.39
CA ASN A 135 1.48 10.62 -17.88
C ASN A 135 2.49 11.32 -16.95
N TYR A 136 3.03 10.63 -15.96
CA TYR A 136 4.08 11.16 -15.10
C TYR A 136 5.46 10.85 -15.68
N ILE A 137 6.37 11.83 -15.67
CA ILE A 137 7.78 11.64 -15.98
C ILE A 137 8.62 12.22 -14.85
N GLY A 138 9.36 11.37 -14.14
CA GLY A 138 10.23 11.83 -13.06
C GLY A 138 10.72 10.73 -12.15
N VAL A 139 11.39 11.15 -11.07
CA VAL A 139 11.98 10.25 -10.08
C VAL A 139 10.88 9.59 -9.25
N ILE A 140 10.86 8.26 -9.22
CA ILE A 140 10.03 7.49 -8.28
C ILE A 140 10.86 6.43 -7.57
N ASN A 141 10.35 5.88 -6.47
CA ASN A 141 11.03 4.79 -5.80
C ASN A 141 10.78 3.46 -6.53
N PHE A 142 11.81 2.93 -7.17
CA PHE A 142 11.77 1.67 -7.93
C PHE A 142 11.17 0.51 -7.13
N PHE A 143 11.45 0.45 -5.82
CA PHE A 143 11.02 -0.63 -4.95
C PHE A 143 9.56 -0.53 -4.51
N GLU A 144 8.78 0.49 -4.94
CA GLU A 144 7.34 0.45 -4.76
C GLU A 144 6.70 -0.72 -5.52
N ASN A 145 7.15 -1.03 -6.73
CA ASN A 145 6.82 -2.26 -7.46
C ASN A 145 7.66 -2.40 -8.76
N PRO A 146 8.89 -2.95 -8.67
CA PRO A 146 9.78 -3.14 -9.83
C PRO A 146 9.11 -3.80 -11.04
N PHE A 147 8.33 -4.86 -10.81
CA PHE A 147 7.69 -5.62 -11.89
C PHE A 147 6.58 -4.85 -12.60
N GLN A 148 5.99 -3.83 -11.96
CA GLN A 148 5.03 -2.96 -12.63
C GLN A 148 5.72 -1.84 -13.43
N PHE A 149 6.91 -1.40 -13.01
CA PHE A 149 7.58 -0.25 -13.60
C PHE A 149 8.54 -0.58 -14.73
N ALA A 150 9.26 -1.70 -14.64
CA ALA A 150 10.34 -2.02 -15.56
C ALA A 150 10.03 -3.26 -16.39
N HIS A 151 10.58 -3.28 -17.59
CA HIS A 151 10.73 -4.44 -18.46
C HIS A 151 11.87 -4.16 -19.43
N THR A 152 12.54 -5.20 -19.93
CA THR A 152 13.75 -5.07 -20.75
C THR A 152 13.58 -4.07 -21.88
N SER A 153 12.64 -4.31 -22.78
CA SER A 153 12.42 -3.48 -23.96
C SER A 153 11.90 -2.07 -23.67
N GLY A 154 11.54 -1.73 -22.42
CA GLY A 154 11.16 -0.37 -22.04
C GLY A 154 12.23 0.35 -21.23
N THR A 155 13.44 -0.20 -21.15
CA THR A 155 14.47 0.26 -20.22
C THR A 155 15.69 0.83 -20.93
N VAL A 156 16.11 2.01 -20.49
CA VAL A 156 17.41 2.61 -20.80
C VAL A 156 18.23 2.69 -19.52
N ILE A 157 19.49 2.27 -19.58
CA ILE A 157 20.41 2.33 -18.45
C ILE A 157 21.58 3.27 -18.72
N ASN A 158 22.18 3.76 -17.65
CA ASN A 158 23.40 4.54 -17.72
C ASN A 158 24.63 3.63 -17.55
N LYS A 159 25.49 3.56 -18.58
CA LYS A 159 26.67 2.67 -18.66
C LYS A 159 27.65 2.91 -17.51
N PHE A 160 27.71 4.12 -16.95
CA PHE A 160 28.54 4.43 -15.77
C PHE A 160 28.12 3.63 -14.54
N PHE A 161 26.82 3.52 -14.29
CA PHE A 161 26.29 2.72 -13.19
C PHE A 161 26.40 1.23 -13.50
N PHE A 162 26.16 0.82 -14.75
CA PHE A 162 26.34 -0.57 -15.19
C PHE A 162 27.74 -1.11 -14.88
N LYS A 163 28.80 -0.32 -15.12
CA LYS A 163 30.19 -0.73 -14.83
C LYS A 163 30.46 -1.01 -13.34
N LYS A 164 29.57 -0.58 -12.44
CA LYS A 164 29.65 -0.83 -10.99
C LYS A 164 28.80 -2.03 -10.54
N THR A 165 28.04 -2.62 -11.45
CA THR A 165 27.26 -3.84 -11.19
C THR A 165 28.01 -5.07 -11.70
N SER A 166 27.49 -6.26 -11.41
CA SER A 166 27.97 -7.50 -12.03
C SER A 166 27.38 -7.74 -13.44
N GLY A 167 26.76 -6.73 -14.06
CA GLY A 167 25.94 -6.91 -15.27
C GLY A 167 24.71 -7.80 -15.04
N SER A 168 24.11 -8.26 -16.14
CA SER A 168 23.07 -9.29 -16.11
C SER A 168 23.71 -10.65 -15.80
N PRO A 169 23.29 -11.37 -14.75
CA PRO A 169 23.93 -12.64 -14.37
C PRO A 169 23.78 -13.72 -15.45
N ALA A 170 24.90 -14.23 -15.95
CA ALA A 170 24.91 -15.22 -17.06
C ALA A 170 24.43 -16.61 -16.65
N ASN A 171 24.50 -16.96 -15.37
CA ASN A 171 24.06 -18.24 -14.82
C ASN A 171 22.56 -18.26 -14.46
N MET A 172 21.80 -17.22 -14.82
CA MET A 172 20.35 -17.14 -14.60
C MET A 172 19.59 -17.38 -15.89
N LYS A 173 18.52 -18.20 -15.81
CA LYS A 173 17.60 -18.48 -16.93
C LYS A 173 16.37 -17.58 -16.94
N CYS A 174 16.12 -16.85 -15.87
CA CYS A 174 15.03 -15.87 -15.74
C CYS A 174 15.37 -14.85 -14.66
N LEU A 175 14.70 -13.69 -14.68
CA LEU A 175 14.90 -12.56 -13.76
C LEU A 175 16.31 -11.96 -13.82
N GLU A 176 17.08 -12.30 -14.85
CA GLU A 176 18.44 -11.80 -15.06
C GLU A 176 18.46 -10.30 -15.37
N ASP A 177 17.45 -9.82 -16.07
CA ASP A 177 17.15 -8.41 -16.33
C ASP A 177 16.84 -7.66 -15.02
N PHE A 178 15.93 -8.19 -14.20
CA PHE A 178 15.57 -7.59 -12.92
C PHE A 178 16.72 -7.62 -11.91
N ALA A 179 17.59 -8.63 -11.95
CA ALA A 179 18.80 -8.66 -11.14
C ALA A 179 19.70 -7.45 -11.45
N LEU A 180 19.84 -7.09 -12.73
CA LEU A 180 20.55 -5.89 -13.15
C LEU A 180 19.82 -4.61 -12.72
N PHE A 181 18.51 -4.51 -12.97
CA PHE A 181 17.74 -3.30 -12.66
C PHE A 181 17.73 -2.97 -11.16
N VAL A 182 17.61 -3.98 -10.30
CA VAL A 182 17.70 -3.78 -8.85
C VAL A 182 19.09 -3.29 -8.45
N GLN A 183 20.16 -3.85 -9.01
CA GLN A 183 21.52 -3.35 -8.73
C GLN A 183 21.68 -1.88 -9.13
N LEU A 184 21.18 -1.49 -10.30
CA LEU A 184 21.21 -0.10 -10.75
C LEU A 184 20.39 0.82 -9.83
N ALA A 185 19.19 0.40 -9.44
CA ALA A 185 18.30 1.17 -8.56
C ALA A 185 18.83 1.31 -7.12
N LEU A 186 19.75 0.44 -6.70
CA LEU A 186 20.47 0.59 -5.42
C LEU A 186 21.59 1.64 -5.50
N LEU A 187 22.12 1.91 -6.70
CA LEU A 187 23.26 2.79 -6.92
C LEU A 187 22.89 4.23 -7.29
N GLY A 188 21.69 4.47 -7.84
CA GLY A 188 21.26 5.80 -8.26
C GLY A 188 19.76 5.91 -8.53
N ASP A 189 19.33 7.09 -8.96
CA ASP A 189 17.92 7.40 -9.17
C ASP A 189 17.29 6.55 -10.28
N PHE A 190 16.00 6.28 -10.10
CA PHE A 190 15.14 5.65 -11.08
C PHE A 190 14.13 6.66 -11.62
N ILE A 191 14.15 6.86 -12.94
CA ILE A 191 13.17 7.68 -13.65
C ILE A 191 12.11 6.79 -14.27
N TYR A 192 10.86 7.06 -13.95
CA TYR A 192 9.72 6.41 -14.58
C TYR A 192 9.04 7.33 -15.58
N ILE A 193 8.75 6.79 -16.76
CA ILE A 193 8.03 7.44 -17.85
C ILE A 193 6.69 6.72 -17.98
N GLY A 194 5.64 7.29 -17.41
CA GLY A 194 4.29 6.74 -17.37
C GLY A 194 3.52 6.76 -18.70
N LEU A 195 4.23 6.55 -19.81
CA LEU A 195 3.70 6.49 -21.17
C LEU A 195 3.91 5.07 -21.73
N PRO A 196 2.91 4.47 -22.41
CA PRO A 196 3.04 3.15 -23.01
C PRO A 196 3.75 3.20 -24.37
N ILE A 197 5.06 3.46 -24.37
CA ILE A 197 5.84 3.71 -25.59
C ILE A 197 6.71 2.54 -26.03
N SER A 198 6.68 1.44 -25.30
CA SER A 198 7.25 0.14 -25.70
C SER A 198 6.15 -0.90 -25.80
N LYS A 199 6.34 -1.91 -26.64
CA LYS A 199 5.36 -2.98 -26.89
C LYS A 199 6.04 -4.33 -26.79
N TYR A 200 5.58 -5.13 -25.84
CA TYR A 200 5.96 -6.52 -25.67
C TYR A 200 5.05 -7.41 -26.52
N ILE A 201 5.63 -8.26 -27.37
CA ILE A 201 4.87 -9.18 -28.23
C ILE A 201 4.90 -10.57 -27.61
N GLY A 202 3.77 -10.99 -27.04
CA GLY A 202 3.58 -12.31 -26.46
C GLY A 202 3.21 -13.37 -27.49
N GLY A 203 3.47 -14.63 -27.16
CA GLY A 203 3.15 -15.77 -28.03
C GLY A 203 4.22 -16.10 -29.06
N VAL A 204 5.37 -15.44 -28.99
CA VAL A 204 6.49 -15.70 -29.90
C VAL A 204 7.20 -16.99 -29.49
N PRO A 205 7.47 -17.92 -30.42
CA PRO A 205 8.23 -19.13 -30.15
C PRO A 205 9.57 -18.85 -29.45
N GLY A 206 9.91 -19.70 -28.49
CA GLY A 206 11.16 -19.59 -27.72
C GLY A 206 11.13 -18.63 -26.53
N GLN A 207 10.02 -17.92 -26.28
CA GLN A 207 9.88 -17.06 -25.10
C GLN A 207 9.79 -17.86 -23.79
N ILE A 208 10.45 -17.36 -22.75
CA ILE A 208 10.39 -17.95 -21.39
C ILE A 208 9.00 -17.74 -20.77
N THR A 209 8.31 -16.64 -21.09
CA THR A 209 6.97 -16.31 -20.59
C THR A 209 5.91 -17.34 -21.01
N ALA A 210 6.14 -18.10 -22.07
CA ALA A 210 5.30 -19.21 -22.50
C ALA A 210 5.49 -20.49 -21.65
N ALA A 211 6.45 -20.52 -20.72
CA ALA A 211 6.67 -21.66 -19.85
C ALA A 211 5.50 -21.85 -18.87
N SER A 212 4.97 -23.07 -18.79
CA SER A 212 3.90 -23.45 -17.87
C SER A 212 4.24 -24.76 -17.16
N GLY A 213 3.47 -25.08 -16.11
CA GLY A 213 3.60 -26.34 -15.37
C GLY A 213 4.99 -26.58 -14.79
N GLU A 214 5.55 -27.78 -15.00
CA GLU A 214 6.82 -28.20 -14.40
C GLU A 214 8.02 -27.36 -14.88
N LYS A 215 7.94 -26.77 -16.07
CA LYS A 215 9.01 -25.91 -16.61
C LYS A 215 9.21 -24.65 -15.76
N LEU A 216 8.16 -24.11 -15.14
CA LEU A 216 8.27 -22.96 -14.22
C LEU A 216 9.11 -23.29 -12.98
N PHE A 217 9.09 -24.54 -12.52
CA PHE A 217 9.90 -24.98 -11.37
C PHE A 217 11.36 -25.14 -11.71
N SER A 218 11.70 -25.42 -12.97
CA SER A 218 13.10 -25.47 -13.42
C SER A 218 13.84 -24.14 -13.25
N PHE A 219 13.10 -23.04 -13.05
CA PHE A 219 13.63 -21.71 -12.79
C PHE A 219 13.89 -21.40 -11.32
N LEU A 220 13.47 -22.26 -10.38
CA LEU A 220 13.69 -22.07 -8.94
C LEU A 220 15.14 -21.70 -8.59
N PRO A 221 16.18 -22.38 -9.12
CA PRO A 221 17.56 -22.01 -8.84
C PRO A 221 17.89 -20.55 -9.24
N SER A 222 17.41 -20.08 -10.40
CA SER A 222 17.61 -18.70 -10.84
C SER A 222 16.85 -17.71 -9.96
N ILE A 223 15.66 -18.07 -9.49
CA ILE A 223 14.86 -17.22 -8.58
C ILE A 223 15.54 -17.12 -7.20
N ASN A 224 16.08 -18.22 -6.68
CA ASN A 224 16.87 -18.21 -5.44
C ASN A 224 18.13 -17.34 -5.59
N LEU A 225 18.86 -17.50 -6.70
CA LEU A 225 20.03 -16.69 -7.01
C LEU A 225 19.69 -15.20 -7.11
N TYR A 226 18.57 -14.85 -7.77
CA TYR A 226 18.06 -13.48 -7.85
C TYR A 226 17.93 -12.86 -6.45
N TYR A 227 17.18 -13.50 -5.54
CA TYR A 227 16.95 -12.95 -4.21
C TYR A 227 18.22 -12.84 -3.37
N ASN A 228 19.10 -13.84 -3.45
CA ASN A 228 20.36 -13.81 -2.71
C ASN A 228 21.27 -12.70 -3.22
N LEU A 229 21.39 -12.55 -4.54
CA LEU A 229 22.21 -11.52 -5.18
C LEU A 229 21.71 -10.11 -4.81
N ILE A 230 20.42 -9.82 -5.01
CA ILE A 230 19.90 -8.47 -4.74
C ILE A 230 19.97 -8.12 -3.26
N TYR A 231 19.78 -9.09 -2.36
CA TYR A 231 19.86 -8.86 -0.92
C TYR A 231 21.29 -8.58 -0.47
N GLN A 232 22.26 -9.33 -1.01
CA GLN A 232 23.68 -9.07 -0.77
C GLN A 232 24.08 -7.69 -1.29
N LYS A 233 23.70 -7.34 -2.52
CA LYS A 233 23.96 -6.01 -3.10
C LYS A 233 23.33 -4.89 -2.30
N TRP A 234 22.14 -5.09 -1.75
CA TRP A 234 21.51 -4.13 -0.86
C TRP A 234 22.31 -3.92 0.43
N LYS A 235 22.82 -4.99 1.07
CA LYS A 235 23.71 -4.85 2.25
C LYS A 235 24.99 -4.10 1.92
N GLU A 236 25.61 -4.41 0.79
CA GLU A 236 26.84 -3.74 0.31
C GLU A 236 26.62 -2.26 0.03
N SER A 237 25.42 -1.87 -0.42
CA SER A 237 25.12 -0.49 -0.83
C SER A 237 25.13 0.54 0.29
N HIS A 238 25.22 0.12 1.57
CA HIS A 238 25.06 0.98 2.76
C HIS A 238 23.76 1.84 2.75
N ASN A 239 22.83 1.52 1.86
CA ASN A 239 21.62 2.28 1.62
C ASN A 239 20.53 1.80 2.58
N ASN A 240 20.12 2.66 3.52
CA ASN A 240 19.03 2.40 4.48
C ASN A 240 17.63 2.51 3.84
N ASN A 241 17.48 2.07 2.58
CA ASN A 241 16.21 2.08 1.88
C ASN A 241 15.24 1.07 2.52
N ASN A 242 14.47 1.54 3.50
CA ASN A 242 13.48 0.71 4.17
C ASN A 242 12.46 0.13 3.18
N ILE A 243 12.17 0.79 2.06
CA ILE A 243 11.19 0.33 1.07
C ILE A 243 11.69 -0.95 0.39
N PHE A 244 13.00 -1.08 0.12
CA PHE A 244 13.58 -2.32 -0.41
C PHE A 244 13.28 -3.52 0.49
N LYS A 245 13.47 -3.39 1.82
CA LYS A 245 13.15 -4.47 2.78
C LYS A 245 11.68 -4.87 2.75
N HIS A 246 10.78 -3.91 2.59
CA HIS A 246 9.35 -4.21 2.47
C HIS A 246 9.06 -4.93 1.15
N TYR A 247 9.66 -4.47 0.06
CA TYR A 247 9.52 -5.06 -1.27
C TYR A 247 10.01 -6.49 -1.33
N ILE A 248 11.24 -6.77 -0.92
CA ILE A 248 11.81 -8.11 -1.06
C ILE A 248 11.00 -9.14 -0.26
N LYS A 249 10.53 -8.78 0.95
CA LYS A 249 9.65 -9.64 1.74
C LYS A 249 8.30 -9.85 1.06
N TYR A 250 7.73 -8.80 0.48
CA TYR A 250 6.47 -8.89 -0.27
C TYR A 250 6.60 -9.79 -1.51
N ASP A 251 7.64 -9.61 -2.33
CA ASP A 251 7.84 -10.40 -3.55
C ASP A 251 8.08 -11.87 -3.23
N ILE A 252 8.94 -12.16 -2.23
CA ILE A 252 9.20 -13.53 -1.75
C ILE A 252 7.91 -14.21 -1.31
N ARG A 253 7.09 -13.55 -0.48
CA ARG A 253 5.79 -14.08 -0.04
C ARG A 253 4.87 -14.36 -1.23
N HIS A 254 4.82 -13.45 -2.20
CA HIS A 254 3.96 -13.59 -3.36
C HIS A 254 4.38 -14.77 -4.25
N ARG A 255 5.68 -14.94 -4.49
CA ARG A 255 6.19 -16.10 -5.24
C ARG A 255 6.00 -17.40 -4.47
N PHE A 256 6.28 -17.38 -3.17
CA PHE A 256 6.09 -18.55 -2.31
C PHE A 256 4.65 -19.05 -2.30
N LYS A 257 3.66 -18.14 -2.34
CA LYS A 257 2.24 -18.50 -2.50
C LYS A 257 1.99 -19.37 -3.74
N GLY A 258 2.71 -19.15 -4.83
CA GLY A 258 2.63 -19.96 -6.05
C GLY A 258 3.09 -21.40 -5.83
N TYR A 259 4.21 -21.60 -5.14
CA TYR A 259 4.76 -22.92 -4.83
C TYR A 259 3.92 -23.69 -3.81
N VAL A 260 3.47 -23.00 -2.76
CA VAL A 260 2.61 -23.58 -1.72
C VAL A 260 1.31 -24.13 -2.30
N LYS A 261 0.69 -23.41 -3.25
CA LYS A 261 -0.54 -23.85 -3.91
C LYS A 261 -0.38 -25.13 -4.73
N GLN A 262 0.84 -25.42 -5.18
CA GLN A 262 1.13 -26.57 -6.03
C GLN A 262 1.71 -27.74 -5.22
N GLU A 263 1.74 -27.63 -3.87
CA GLU A 263 2.24 -28.64 -2.91
C GLU A 263 3.66 -29.16 -3.19
N LYS A 264 4.43 -28.43 -4.00
CA LYS A 264 5.73 -28.83 -4.53
C LYS A 264 6.82 -27.85 -4.07
N TYR A 265 7.94 -28.38 -3.55
CA TYR A 265 9.24 -27.69 -3.39
C TYR A 265 9.37 -26.50 -2.41
N ASN A 266 8.46 -26.33 -1.44
CA ASN A 266 8.61 -25.28 -0.40
C ASN A 266 9.96 -25.36 0.34
N ASP A 267 10.40 -26.59 0.63
CA ASP A 267 11.66 -26.84 1.34
C ASP A 267 12.89 -26.42 0.52
N TYR A 268 12.89 -26.66 -0.79
CA TYR A 268 14.00 -26.25 -1.66
C TYR A 268 14.13 -24.73 -1.70
N PHE A 269 13.02 -24.02 -1.96
CA PHE A 269 13.04 -22.57 -2.10
C PHE A 269 13.59 -21.90 -0.83
N LEU A 270 13.10 -22.29 0.35
CA LEU A 270 13.55 -21.69 1.62
C LEU A 270 14.97 -22.11 2.01
N ARG A 271 15.38 -23.34 1.75
CA ARG A 271 16.75 -23.81 2.10
C ARG A 271 17.84 -23.12 1.28
N ASN A 272 17.52 -22.68 0.06
CA ASN A 272 18.46 -22.02 -0.84
C ASN A 272 18.39 -20.49 -0.80
N LEU A 273 17.63 -19.89 0.12
CA LEU A 273 17.70 -18.46 0.39
C LEU A 273 18.81 -18.15 1.41
N ASP A 274 19.41 -16.97 1.29
CA ASP A 274 20.42 -16.48 2.22
C ASP A 274 19.90 -16.50 3.67
N THR A 275 20.68 -17.09 4.59
CA THR A 275 20.27 -17.24 5.99
C THR A 275 19.96 -15.92 6.68
N SER A 276 20.64 -14.83 6.33
CA SER A 276 20.39 -13.50 6.87
C SER A 276 19.12 -12.86 6.29
N LEU A 277 18.70 -13.24 5.08
CA LEU A 277 17.39 -12.86 4.54
C LEU A 277 16.28 -13.65 5.20
N ILE A 278 16.51 -14.94 5.50
CA ILE A 278 15.55 -15.80 6.20
C ILE A 278 15.29 -15.29 7.62
N LYS A 279 16.34 -14.84 8.34
CA LYS A 279 16.23 -14.25 9.70
C LYS A 279 15.35 -13.01 9.75
N ASP A 280 15.13 -12.38 8.60
CA ASP A 280 14.30 -11.19 8.45
C ASP A 280 12.79 -11.51 8.42
N PHE A 281 12.41 -12.79 8.37
CA PHE A 281 11.04 -13.31 8.52
C PHE A 281 10.76 -13.77 9.95
N THR A 282 9.48 -13.75 10.37
CA THR A 282 9.12 -14.15 11.74
C THR A 282 9.19 -15.67 11.93
N ALA A 283 9.48 -16.13 13.15
CA ALA A 283 9.51 -17.56 13.47
C ALA A 283 8.17 -18.26 13.14
N PHE A 284 7.05 -17.58 13.40
CA PHE A 284 5.71 -18.07 13.04
C PHE A 284 5.55 -18.22 11.52
N GLU A 285 5.97 -17.23 10.73
CA GLU A 285 5.91 -17.29 9.27
C GLU A 285 6.75 -18.45 8.72
N LEU A 286 7.98 -18.62 9.20
CA LEU A 286 8.85 -19.73 8.81
C LEU A 286 8.27 -21.09 9.23
N TYR A 287 7.61 -21.17 10.39
CA TYR A 287 6.92 -22.37 10.84
C TYR A 287 5.81 -22.77 9.86
N LEU A 288 4.94 -21.83 9.47
CA LEU A 288 3.85 -22.07 8.52
C LEU A 288 4.39 -22.61 7.19
N TYR A 289 5.52 -22.06 6.72
CA TYR A 289 6.10 -22.41 5.45
C TYR A 289 6.76 -23.79 5.45
N ARG A 290 7.46 -24.16 6.54
CA ARG A 290 8.15 -25.46 6.68
C ARG A 290 7.20 -26.62 6.96
N HIS A 291 6.14 -26.39 7.75
CA HIS A 291 5.21 -27.46 8.16
C HIS A 291 4.05 -27.67 7.19
N ARG A 292 4.18 -27.16 5.95
CA ARG A 292 3.23 -27.34 4.85
C ARG A 292 1.78 -27.04 5.24
N LYS A 293 1.55 -26.04 6.11
CA LYS A 293 0.20 -25.58 6.49
C LYS A 293 -0.36 -24.68 5.38
N VAL A 294 -0.61 -25.26 4.19
CA VAL A 294 -0.95 -24.56 2.93
C VAL A 294 -2.00 -23.47 3.12
N LYS A 295 -3.14 -23.80 3.72
CA LYS A 295 -4.25 -22.85 3.95
C LYS A 295 -3.84 -21.68 4.87
N ALA A 296 -3.16 -21.98 5.97
CA ALA A 296 -2.70 -20.97 6.92
C ALA A 296 -1.59 -20.08 6.34
N ALA A 297 -0.65 -20.65 5.59
CA ALA A 297 0.38 -19.91 4.88
C ALA A 297 -0.22 -18.97 3.82
N ILE A 298 -1.20 -19.44 3.05
CA ILE A 298 -1.92 -18.60 2.07
C ILE A 298 -2.67 -17.46 2.76
N LEU A 299 -3.35 -17.74 3.88
CA LEU A 299 -4.04 -16.73 4.68
C LEU A 299 -3.05 -15.68 5.20
N TRP A 300 -1.95 -16.10 5.80
CA TRP A 300 -0.88 -15.22 6.27
C TRP A 300 -0.34 -14.33 5.15
N ILE A 301 0.01 -14.90 3.99
CA ILE A 301 0.48 -14.15 2.83
C ILE A 301 -0.56 -13.12 2.39
N ASN A 302 -1.84 -13.48 2.32
CA ASN A 302 -2.91 -12.54 1.96
C ASN A 302 -3.05 -11.40 2.98
N LEU A 303 -2.91 -11.66 4.28
CA LEU A 303 -2.90 -10.61 5.30
C LEU A 303 -1.73 -9.63 5.09
N THR A 304 -0.53 -10.14 4.76
CA THR A 304 0.61 -9.25 4.45
C THR A 304 0.39 -8.40 3.19
N LYS A 305 -0.44 -8.85 2.23
CA LYS A 305 -0.82 -8.02 1.07
C LYS A 305 -1.68 -6.82 1.47
N VAL A 306 -2.44 -6.90 2.56
CA VAL A 306 -3.21 -5.75 3.07
C VAL A 306 -2.26 -4.63 3.45
N ILE A 307 -1.14 -4.95 4.10
CA ILE A 307 -0.08 -3.97 4.43
C ILE A 307 0.45 -3.30 3.14
N TRP A 308 0.76 -4.09 2.12
CA TRP A 308 1.20 -3.57 0.81
C TRP A 308 0.18 -2.61 0.19
N ARG A 309 -1.12 -2.95 0.25
CA ARG A 309 -2.21 -2.10 -0.24
C ARG A 309 -2.37 -0.83 0.58
N LEU A 310 -2.16 -0.87 1.89
CA LEU A 310 -2.22 0.30 2.77
C LEU A 310 -1.13 1.33 2.44
N HIS A 311 0.01 0.88 1.92
CA HIS A 311 1.05 1.79 1.39
C HIS A 311 0.68 2.46 0.07
N LYS A 312 -0.42 2.05 -0.60
CA LYS A 312 -0.84 2.53 -1.93
C LYS A 312 0.24 2.34 -3.00
N TYR A 313 1.06 1.30 -2.89
CA TYR A 313 2.01 0.94 -3.92
C TYR A 313 1.30 0.35 -5.15
N PRO A 314 1.83 0.57 -6.37
CA PRO A 314 1.27 0.00 -7.59
C PRO A 314 1.20 -1.53 -7.53
N ILE A 315 0.25 -2.12 -8.25
CA ILE A 315 0.03 -3.58 -8.25
C ILE A 315 0.20 -4.12 -9.67
N VAL A 316 0.86 -5.27 -9.80
CA VAL A 316 1.02 -5.96 -11.08
C VAL A 316 -0.34 -6.37 -11.64
N GLY A 317 -0.62 -6.00 -12.90
CA GLY A 317 -1.87 -6.34 -13.59
C GLY A 317 -3.05 -5.45 -13.21
N GLU A 318 -2.81 -4.28 -12.62
CA GLU A 318 -3.84 -3.26 -12.45
C GLU A 318 -4.36 -2.83 -13.83
N LYS A 319 -5.66 -3.02 -14.07
CA LYS A 319 -6.28 -2.62 -15.33
C LYS A 319 -6.30 -1.10 -15.45
N VAL A 320 -5.65 -0.59 -16.49
CA VAL A 320 -5.70 0.82 -16.89
C VAL A 320 -6.73 0.95 -18.00
N ASN A 321 -7.62 1.94 -17.89
CA ASN A 321 -8.59 2.23 -18.93
C ASN A 321 -7.91 3.08 -20.02
N ILE A 322 -7.98 2.64 -21.28
CA ILE A 322 -7.40 3.30 -22.45
C ILE A 322 -7.79 4.78 -22.53
N HIS A 323 -9.02 5.13 -22.17
CA HIS A 323 -9.50 6.51 -22.19
C HIS A 323 -8.78 7.44 -21.20
N GLN A 324 -8.01 6.90 -20.23
CA GLN A 324 -7.20 7.67 -19.29
C GLN A 324 -5.80 8.01 -19.83
N ILE A 325 -5.43 7.45 -20.99
CA ILE A 325 -4.15 7.70 -21.65
C ILE A 325 -4.46 8.58 -22.86
N PRO A 326 -4.52 9.91 -22.71
CA PRO A 326 -4.76 10.80 -23.85
C PRO A 326 -3.63 10.59 -24.86
N TYR A 327 -3.97 10.07 -26.04
CA TYR A 327 -3.05 9.89 -27.16
C TYR A 327 -2.71 11.25 -27.78
N GLN A 328 -2.01 12.11 -27.02
CA GLN A 328 -1.46 13.39 -27.48
C GLN A 328 -0.09 13.62 -26.84
N ILE A 329 0.86 12.74 -27.17
CA ILE A 329 2.29 12.87 -26.80
C ILE A 329 2.85 14.24 -27.23
N SER A 330 2.32 14.83 -28.31
CA SER A 330 2.78 16.12 -28.86
C SER A 330 2.47 17.36 -28.01
N LYS A 331 1.48 17.31 -27.10
CA LYS A 331 1.13 18.48 -26.24
C LYS A 331 1.74 18.44 -24.84
N MET A 332 2.08 17.27 -24.31
CA MET A 332 2.48 17.13 -22.91
C MET A 332 3.91 17.58 -22.60
N VAL A 333 4.77 17.70 -23.61
CA VAL A 333 6.18 18.13 -23.42
C VAL A 333 6.30 19.64 -23.17
N LYS A 334 5.26 20.44 -23.47
CA LYS A 334 5.31 21.92 -23.33
C LYS A 334 4.86 22.46 -21.96
N SER A 335 4.35 21.65 -21.02
CA SER A 335 3.68 22.20 -19.82
C SER A 335 4.39 22.00 -18.47
N ASN A 336 5.58 21.38 -18.43
CA ASN A 336 6.27 21.15 -17.14
C ASN A 336 7.33 22.21 -16.79
N THR A 337 7.28 23.40 -17.38
CA THR A 337 8.08 24.55 -16.96
C THR A 337 7.51 25.32 -15.76
N ASP A 338 6.28 25.00 -15.32
CA ASP A 338 5.73 25.60 -14.11
C ASP A 338 6.21 24.86 -12.86
N THR A 339 7.37 25.30 -12.41
CA THR A 339 7.88 25.16 -11.05
C THR A 339 6.95 25.89 -10.07
N ASN A 340 5.76 25.35 -9.82
CA ASN A 340 4.91 25.68 -8.68
C ASN A 340 3.84 24.61 -8.48
N MET A 341 4.25 23.43 -8.04
CA MET A 341 3.40 22.61 -7.18
C MET A 341 3.97 22.63 -5.78
N SER A 342 3.28 23.41 -4.95
CA SER A 342 3.17 23.31 -3.49
C SER A 342 3.95 22.16 -2.87
N LYS A 343 4.92 22.50 -2.01
CA LYS A 343 5.32 21.62 -0.90
C LYS A 343 4.05 20.99 -0.33
N PRO A 344 3.98 19.66 -0.17
CA PRO A 344 2.81 19.05 0.44
C PRO A 344 2.64 19.69 1.80
N SER A 345 1.49 20.36 1.98
CA SER A 345 1.05 20.97 3.22
C SER A 345 1.38 20.04 4.37
N THR A 346 2.10 20.56 5.37
CA THR A 346 2.42 19.94 6.66
C THR A 346 1.54 18.74 6.98
N TYR A 347 2.04 17.56 6.59
CA TYR A 347 1.44 16.28 6.89
C TYR A 347 1.38 16.16 8.42
N MET A 348 0.21 16.33 9.01
CA MET A 348 -0.09 15.62 10.25
C MET A 348 0.17 14.14 9.94
N SER A 349 1.16 13.55 10.60
CA SER A 349 1.77 12.31 10.10
C SER A 349 0.71 11.23 9.86
N THR A 350 0.64 10.72 8.62
CA THR A 350 -0.31 9.68 8.19
C THR A 350 -0.20 8.43 9.08
N LYS A 351 0.98 8.21 9.67
CA LYS A 351 1.23 7.22 10.71
C LYS A 351 0.35 7.44 11.94
N ARG A 352 0.16 8.68 12.40
CA ARG A 352 -0.71 9.02 13.54
C ARG A 352 -2.17 8.69 13.24
N ILE A 353 -2.66 9.05 12.05
CA ILE A 353 -4.05 8.78 11.63
C ILE A 353 -4.32 7.28 11.56
N ILE A 354 -3.43 6.51 10.92
CA ILE A 354 -3.55 5.05 10.80
C ILE A 354 -3.42 4.37 12.17
N TRP A 355 -2.49 4.82 13.01
CA TRP A 355 -2.32 4.28 14.36
C TRP A 355 -3.56 4.54 15.22
N ILE A 356 -4.17 5.73 15.08
CA ILE A 356 -5.41 6.10 15.76
C ILE A 356 -6.60 5.27 15.24
N ASP A 357 -6.71 5.00 13.94
CA ASP A 357 -7.81 4.19 13.40
C ASP A 357 -7.67 2.70 13.72
N ILE A 358 -6.43 2.19 13.83
CA ILE A 358 -6.16 0.84 14.35
C ILE A 358 -6.51 0.77 15.84
N VAL A 359 -6.12 1.77 16.63
CA VAL A 359 -6.47 1.83 18.06
C VAL A 359 -7.99 1.95 18.26
N LYS A 360 -8.70 2.73 17.43
CA LYS A 360 -10.17 2.78 17.42
C LYS A 360 -10.79 1.44 17.08
N GLY A 361 -10.28 0.76 16.05
CA GLY A 361 -10.75 -0.57 15.65
C GLY A 361 -10.53 -1.61 16.75
N CYS A 362 -9.36 -1.60 17.38
CA CYS A 362 -9.03 -2.48 18.51
C CYS A 362 -9.90 -2.16 19.72
N LEU A 363 -10.11 -0.90 20.07
CA LEU A 363 -11.00 -0.49 21.18
C LEU A 363 -12.45 -0.88 20.90
N LEU A 364 -12.93 -0.75 19.66
CA LEU A 364 -14.27 -1.20 19.26
C LEU A 364 -14.40 -2.72 19.42
N VAL A 365 -13.38 -3.47 19.03
CA VAL A 365 -13.32 -4.93 19.22
C VAL A 365 -13.27 -5.27 20.71
N PHE A 366 -12.51 -4.56 21.54
CA PHE A 366 -12.50 -4.77 22.99
C PHE A 366 -13.84 -4.42 23.66
N ILE A 367 -14.51 -3.36 23.22
CA ILE A 367 -15.85 -2.99 23.70
C ILE A 367 -16.85 -4.09 23.33
N CYS A 368 -16.84 -4.57 22.08
CA CYS A 368 -17.65 -5.70 21.64
C CYS A 368 -17.31 -6.96 22.46
N CYS A 369 -16.05 -7.38 22.53
CA CYS A 369 -15.62 -8.56 23.30
C CYS A 369 -15.94 -8.46 24.80
N SER A 370 -15.92 -7.26 25.38
CA SER A 370 -16.33 -7.03 26.78
C SER A 370 -17.85 -7.16 26.98
N HIS A 371 -18.66 -6.75 26.00
CA HIS A 371 -20.10 -6.96 26.00
C HIS A 371 -20.51 -8.43 25.80
N PHE A 372 -19.65 -9.22 25.15
CA PHE A 372 -19.83 -10.66 24.91
C PHE A 372 -19.11 -11.57 25.93
N GLY A 373 -18.48 -11.00 26.97
CA GLY A 373 -17.84 -11.76 28.06
C GLY A 373 -16.59 -12.57 27.69
N ALA A 374 -15.97 -12.31 26.53
CA ALA A 374 -14.95 -13.17 25.93
C ALA A 374 -13.48 -12.82 26.30
N LEU A 375 -13.24 -12.03 27.35
CA LEU A 375 -11.89 -11.59 27.72
C LEU A 375 -11.26 -12.49 28.81
N PRO A 376 -9.96 -12.83 28.71
CA PRO A 376 -9.24 -13.55 29.76
C PRO A 376 -9.33 -12.81 31.11
N GLN A 377 -9.45 -13.56 32.21
CA GLN A 377 -9.67 -13.03 33.55
C GLN A 377 -8.58 -12.04 34.02
N SER A 378 -7.37 -12.13 33.46
CA SER A 378 -6.26 -11.19 33.67
C SER A 378 -6.47 -9.79 33.07
N ILE A 379 -7.36 -9.64 32.09
CA ILE A 379 -7.72 -8.36 31.45
C ILE A 379 -9.05 -7.83 31.99
N ALA A 380 -9.87 -8.69 32.60
CA ALA A 380 -11.19 -8.36 33.14
C ALA A 380 -11.16 -7.27 34.24
N LEU A 381 -10.03 -7.06 34.92
CA LEU A 381 -9.86 -5.99 35.91
C LEU A 381 -9.91 -4.59 35.27
N LEU A 382 -9.49 -4.45 34.01
CA LEU A 382 -9.53 -3.20 33.25
C LEU A 382 -10.90 -2.95 32.58
N THR A 383 -11.77 -3.96 32.54
CA THR A 383 -13.02 -3.93 31.76
C THR A 383 -14.25 -4.30 32.59
N LYS A 384 -14.22 -4.11 33.92
CA LYS A 384 -15.44 -4.22 34.73
C LYS A 384 -16.51 -3.24 34.21
N PRO A 385 -17.77 -3.67 34.10
CA PRO A 385 -18.75 -3.02 33.27
C PRO A 385 -19.24 -1.76 33.97
N THR A 386 -18.90 -0.61 33.42
CA THR A 386 -19.94 0.37 33.18
C THR A 386 -19.70 0.99 31.80
N ALA A 387 -20.76 1.04 30.99
CA ALA A 387 -20.79 1.70 29.68
C ALA A 387 -20.39 3.18 29.72
N THR A 388 -20.15 3.72 30.93
CA THR A 388 -19.88 5.10 31.29
C THR A 388 -18.46 5.57 30.94
N TYR A 389 -17.46 4.70 30.77
CA TYR A 389 -16.06 5.14 30.61
C TYR A 389 -15.53 5.06 29.17
N TRP A 390 -15.78 3.94 28.48
CA TRP A 390 -15.16 3.68 27.18
C TRP A 390 -15.82 4.42 26.02
N VAL A 391 -17.13 4.62 26.10
CA VAL A 391 -17.91 5.28 25.05
C VAL A 391 -17.67 6.80 25.04
N PRO A 392 -17.62 7.51 26.18
CA PRO A 392 -17.19 8.91 26.20
C PRO A 392 -15.74 9.10 25.75
N LEU A 393 -14.82 8.19 26.10
CA LEU A 393 -13.41 8.23 25.64
C LEU A 393 -13.31 8.04 24.11
N PHE A 394 -14.09 7.12 23.54
CA PHE A 394 -14.21 6.90 22.10
C PHE A 394 -14.76 8.14 21.37
N PHE A 395 -15.76 8.82 21.94
CA PHE A 395 -16.30 10.06 21.39
C PHE A 395 -15.36 11.26 21.56
N PHE A 396 -14.66 11.37 22.71
CA PHE A 396 -13.66 12.41 23.01
C PHE A 396 -12.50 12.37 22.00
N LEU A 397 -11.98 11.18 21.69
CA LEU A 397 -10.96 10.99 20.66
C LEU A 397 -11.49 11.25 19.23
N SER A 398 -12.81 11.11 19.00
CA SER A 398 -13.44 11.40 17.71
C SER A 398 -13.62 12.91 17.44
N GLY A 399 -13.75 13.72 18.49
CA GLY A 399 -13.89 15.18 18.42
C GLY A 399 -12.56 15.96 18.53
N TYR A 400 -11.56 15.38 19.21
CA TYR A 400 -10.26 16.01 19.50
C TYR A 400 -9.41 16.36 18.26
N LEU A 401 -9.60 15.69 17.11
CA LEU A 401 -8.65 15.78 15.97
C LEU A 401 -9.15 16.54 14.73
N PHE A 402 -10.36 17.08 14.74
CA PHE A 402 -10.95 17.70 13.54
C PHE A 402 -11.45 19.13 13.81
N HIS A 403 -10.59 19.99 14.33
CA HIS A 403 -10.77 21.44 14.19
C HIS A 403 -9.57 22.05 13.46
N GLY A 404 -9.70 22.08 12.14
CA GLY A 404 -9.37 23.26 11.37
C GLY A 404 -10.64 23.58 10.59
N ASN A 405 -11.31 24.68 10.93
CA ASN A 405 -12.48 25.30 10.30
C ASN A 405 -13.27 24.45 9.29
N ASN A 406 -14.53 24.10 9.61
CA ASN A 406 -15.63 24.07 8.64
C ASN A 406 -17.01 23.79 9.29
N ASN A 407 -18.05 24.16 8.53
CA ASN A 407 -19.45 24.42 8.86
C ASN A 407 -20.22 23.25 9.57
N PHE A 408 -21.16 23.59 10.47
CA PHE A 408 -21.95 22.66 11.30
C PHE A 408 -22.70 21.58 10.49
N SER A 409 -23.17 21.94 9.29
CA SER A 409 -23.85 21.02 8.37
C SER A 409 -22.93 19.87 7.90
N GLU A 410 -21.66 20.14 7.61
CA GLU A 410 -20.70 19.12 7.18
C GLU A 410 -20.36 18.13 8.31
N TYR A 411 -20.33 18.61 9.55
CA TYR A 411 -20.14 17.76 10.73
C TYR A 411 -21.28 16.73 10.87
N ILE A 412 -22.52 17.19 10.75
CA ILE A 412 -23.71 16.32 10.84
C ILE A 412 -23.72 15.29 9.71
N GLN A 413 -23.51 15.71 8.46
CA GLN A 413 -23.47 14.80 7.32
C GLN A 413 -22.38 13.73 7.47
N LYS A 414 -21.21 14.09 7.98
CA LYS A 414 -20.10 13.15 8.19
C LYS A 414 -20.38 12.14 9.29
N LYS A 415 -21.03 12.55 10.40
CA LYS A 415 -21.40 11.62 11.49
C LYS A 415 -22.52 10.67 11.08
N VAL A 416 -23.49 11.13 10.30
CA VAL A 416 -24.49 10.26 9.67
C VAL A 416 -23.81 9.20 8.79
N ARG A 417 -22.84 9.61 7.96
CA ARG A 417 -22.15 8.70 7.03
C ARG A 417 -21.19 7.71 7.67
N THR A 418 -20.48 8.13 8.71
CA THR A 418 -19.41 7.31 9.33
C THR A 418 -19.88 6.48 10.51
N LEU A 419 -21.06 6.77 11.05
CA LEU A 419 -21.55 6.18 12.29
C LEU A 419 -22.96 5.60 12.14
N LEU A 420 -23.93 6.41 11.70
CA LEU A 420 -25.33 6.01 11.63
C LEU A 420 -25.59 5.01 10.49
N LEU A 421 -25.11 5.30 9.29
CA LEU A 421 -25.32 4.45 8.11
C LEU A 421 -24.66 3.07 8.21
N PRO A 422 -23.39 2.93 8.63
CA PRO A 422 -22.78 1.62 8.85
C PRO A 422 -23.51 0.81 9.92
N TYR A 423 -23.98 1.47 10.98
CA TYR A 423 -24.74 0.82 12.05
C TYR A 423 -26.08 0.28 11.55
N ILE A 424 -26.85 1.08 10.80
CA ILE A 424 -28.10 0.65 10.16
C ILE A 424 -27.85 -0.53 9.19
N ALA A 425 -26.77 -0.47 8.40
CA ALA A 425 -26.42 -1.54 7.47
C ALA A 425 -26.10 -2.86 8.20
N PHE A 426 -25.33 -2.80 9.29
CA PHE A 426 -25.05 -3.98 10.11
C PHE A 426 -26.31 -4.51 10.81
N SER A 427 -27.20 -3.65 11.31
CA SER A 427 -28.47 -4.07 11.89
C SER A 427 -29.38 -4.76 10.87
N LEU A 428 -29.46 -4.26 9.63
CA LEU A 428 -30.23 -4.89 8.55
C LEU A 428 -29.66 -6.25 8.14
N ILE A 429 -28.33 -6.39 8.06
CA ILE A 429 -27.67 -7.67 7.79
C ILE A 429 -28.02 -8.70 8.86
N PHE A 430 -28.01 -8.31 10.14
CA PHE A 430 -28.37 -9.20 11.23
C PHE A 430 -29.85 -9.58 11.21
N ILE A 431 -30.75 -8.65 10.88
CA ILE A 431 -32.19 -8.95 10.69
C ILE A 431 -32.40 -9.96 9.56
N ILE A 432 -31.68 -9.84 8.43
CA ILE A 432 -31.76 -10.78 7.31
C ILE A 432 -31.22 -12.17 7.68
N ILE A 433 -30.14 -12.22 8.46
CA ILE A 433 -29.57 -13.47 8.97
C ILE A 433 -30.54 -14.16 9.94
N ASP A 434 -31.19 -13.40 10.81
CA ASP A 434 -32.19 -13.88 11.77
C ASP A 434 -33.47 -14.37 11.05
N TRP A 435 -33.85 -13.69 9.96
CA TRP A 435 -35.01 -14.08 9.13
C TRP A 435 -34.78 -15.41 8.37
N ASN A 436 -33.59 -15.61 7.79
CA ASN A 436 -33.25 -16.85 7.08
C ASN A 436 -33.04 -18.06 8.02
N THR A 437 -32.80 -17.83 9.31
CA THR A 437 -32.74 -18.90 10.32
C THR A 437 -34.12 -19.29 10.88
N TYR A 438 -35.16 -18.53 10.57
CA TYR A 438 -36.54 -18.80 10.99
C TYR A 438 -37.26 -19.84 10.11
N ILE A 439 -36.79 -20.08 8.87
CA ILE A 439 -37.53 -20.84 7.83
C ILE A 439 -37.12 -22.34 7.76
N SER A 440 -35.98 -22.75 8.31
CA SER A 440 -35.53 -24.16 8.26
C SER A 440 -35.44 -24.80 9.65
N SER A 441 -36.16 -25.91 9.84
CA SER A 441 -36.27 -26.72 11.06
C SER A 441 -34.98 -27.47 11.42
N VAL A 442 -33.98 -26.74 11.94
CA VAL A 442 -32.77 -27.35 12.54
C VAL A 442 -32.54 -26.83 13.97
N PRO A 443 -33.18 -27.44 14.99
CA PRO A 443 -33.11 -26.99 16.39
C PRO A 443 -31.68 -27.00 16.97
N GLN A 444 -30.81 -27.91 16.48
CA GLN A 444 -29.46 -28.10 17.01
C GLN A 444 -28.50 -26.95 16.64
N ILE A 445 -28.69 -26.35 15.45
CA ILE A 445 -27.90 -25.20 15.00
C ILE A 445 -28.31 -23.93 15.77
N LYS A 446 -29.61 -23.80 16.09
CA LYS A 446 -30.14 -22.73 16.95
C LYS A 446 -29.53 -22.79 18.35
N ALA A 447 -29.49 -23.96 19.00
CA ALA A 447 -28.92 -24.12 20.34
C ALA A 447 -27.40 -23.86 20.38
N ASN A 448 -26.66 -24.33 19.37
CA ASN A 448 -25.22 -24.13 19.30
C ASN A 448 -24.82 -22.69 18.93
N LEU A 449 -25.58 -21.99 18.08
CA LEU A 449 -25.31 -20.58 17.79
C LEU A 449 -25.75 -19.65 18.92
N TYR A 450 -26.91 -19.90 19.55
CA TYR A 450 -27.36 -19.09 20.68
C TYR A 450 -26.47 -19.25 21.92
N SER A 451 -25.94 -20.45 22.20
CA SER A 451 -25.01 -20.66 23.31
C SER A 451 -23.61 -20.08 23.09
N ILE A 452 -23.21 -19.86 21.83
CA ILE A 452 -21.95 -19.18 21.49
C ILE A 452 -22.06 -17.65 21.60
N PHE A 453 -23.26 -17.07 21.47
CA PHE A 453 -23.45 -15.61 21.37
C PHE A 453 -24.30 -14.96 22.48
N VAL A 454 -25.01 -15.73 23.32
CA VAL A 454 -25.82 -15.20 24.43
C VAL A 454 -25.46 -15.91 25.74
N ALA A 455 -24.60 -15.26 26.53
CA ALA A 455 -24.50 -15.51 27.96
C ALA A 455 -25.10 -14.30 28.70
N GLY A 456 -26.20 -14.53 29.42
CA GLY A 456 -26.81 -13.52 30.30
C GLY A 456 -28.29 -13.75 30.50
N THR A 457 -28.65 -14.25 31.68
CA THR A 457 -30.03 -14.38 32.16
C THR A 457 -30.65 -13.01 32.42
N GLY A 458 -31.78 -12.72 31.79
CA GLY A 458 -32.79 -11.78 32.27
C GLY A 458 -32.41 -10.30 32.29
N SER A 459 -32.62 -9.58 31.19
CA SER A 459 -33.17 -8.21 31.17
C SER A 459 -33.37 -7.76 29.72
N GLU A 460 -34.47 -7.02 29.48
CA GLU A 460 -34.75 -6.37 28.20
C GLU A 460 -33.64 -5.34 27.91
N LYS A 461 -32.69 -5.70 27.05
CA LYS A 461 -31.67 -4.77 26.56
C LYS A 461 -32.28 -3.92 25.45
N ALA A 462 -32.69 -2.70 25.78
CA ALA A 462 -33.08 -1.71 24.77
C ALA A 462 -31.90 -1.40 23.83
N PRO A 463 -32.12 -1.24 22.50
CA PRO A 463 -31.04 -1.13 21.54
C PRO A 463 -30.21 0.17 21.72
N PRO A 464 -28.92 0.20 21.36
CA PRO A 464 -28.01 1.36 21.44
C PRO A 464 -28.52 2.70 20.85
N LEU A 465 -29.63 2.69 20.11
CA LEU A 465 -30.25 3.84 19.45
C LEU A 465 -30.73 4.92 20.43
N TRP A 466 -31.31 4.54 21.58
CA TRP A 466 -31.83 5.51 22.55
C TRP A 466 -30.71 6.33 23.21
N PHE A 467 -29.57 5.70 23.51
CA PHE A 467 -28.41 6.33 24.12
C PHE A 467 -27.75 7.37 23.21
N VAL A 468 -27.68 7.08 21.90
CA VAL A 468 -27.17 8.01 20.88
C VAL A 468 -28.08 9.24 20.74
N ILE A 469 -29.41 9.06 20.85
CA ILE A 469 -30.39 10.15 20.82
C ILE A 469 -30.26 11.05 22.07
N VAL A 470 -30.06 10.49 23.26
CA VAL A 470 -29.88 11.25 24.50
C VAL A 470 -28.61 12.11 24.47
N LEU A 471 -27.48 11.56 24.01
CA LEU A 471 -26.23 12.32 23.86
C LEU A 471 -26.34 13.43 22.79
N TYR A 472 -27.06 13.16 21.70
CA TYR A 472 -27.33 14.15 20.67
C TYR A 472 -28.14 15.33 21.23
N ILE A 473 -29.22 15.06 21.97
CA ILE A 473 -30.04 16.08 22.62
C ILE A 473 -29.22 16.88 23.66
N ALA A 474 -28.37 16.21 24.46
CA ALA A 474 -27.52 16.88 25.47
C ALA A 474 -26.58 17.91 24.85
N SER A 475 -26.01 17.58 23.69
CA SER A 475 -25.08 18.45 22.98
C SER A 475 -25.76 19.69 22.39
N ILE A 476 -27.04 19.57 22.00
CA ILE A 476 -27.83 20.69 21.46
C ILE A 476 -28.17 21.71 22.56
N PHE A 477 -28.51 21.24 23.77
CA PHE A 477 -28.95 22.13 24.85
C PHE A 477 -27.80 22.76 25.65
N SER A 478 -26.69 22.04 25.86
CA SER A 478 -25.58 22.53 26.68
C SER A 478 -24.69 23.55 25.95
N PHE A 479 -24.53 23.38 24.63
CA PHE A 479 -23.59 24.18 23.84
C PHE A 479 -23.95 25.68 23.74
N PRO A 480 -25.23 26.09 23.56
CA PRO A 480 -25.60 27.51 23.55
C PRO A 480 -25.46 28.17 24.91
N ILE A 481 -25.85 27.48 25.99
CA ILE A 481 -25.85 28.00 27.37
C ILE A 481 -24.42 28.29 27.85
N ILE A 482 -23.49 27.38 27.58
CA ILE A 482 -22.08 27.53 27.95
C ILE A 482 -21.40 28.64 27.12
N ASN A 483 -21.81 28.83 25.86
CA ASN A 483 -21.28 29.88 25.00
C ASN A 483 -21.88 31.27 25.26
N PHE A 484 -23.01 31.36 25.97
CA PHE A 484 -23.58 32.64 26.41
C PHE A 484 -22.73 33.31 27.50
N ALA A 485 -22.01 32.52 28.31
CA ALA A 485 -21.08 33.01 29.30
C ALA A 485 -19.79 33.56 28.65
N LYS A 486 -19.53 34.86 28.79
CA LYS A 486 -18.46 35.56 28.06
C LYS A 486 -17.05 35.39 28.65
N THR A 487 -16.93 35.12 29.96
CA THR A 487 -15.63 34.97 30.64
C THR A 487 -15.39 33.55 31.13
N LEU A 488 -14.11 33.16 31.27
CA LEU A 488 -13.75 31.82 31.71
C LEU A 488 -14.32 31.50 33.10
N LYS A 489 -14.25 32.46 34.04
CA LYS A 489 -14.84 32.33 35.39
C LYS A 489 -16.36 32.12 35.33
N SER A 490 -17.08 32.86 34.47
CA SER A 490 -18.53 32.65 34.31
C SER A 490 -18.85 31.30 33.67
N LYS A 491 -18.06 30.83 32.70
CA LYS A 491 -18.26 29.51 32.08
C LYS A 491 -18.10 28.39 33.11
N ILE A 492 -17.09 28.48 33.98
CA ILE A 492 -16.84 27.51 35.04
C ILE A 492 -17.99 27.46 36.03
N ILE A 493 -18.53 28.62 36.44
CA ILE A 493 -19.68 28.70 37.33
C ILE A 493 -20.94 28.13 36.67
N THR A 494 -21.21 28.46 35.39
CA THR A 494 -22.34 27.91 34.63
C THR A 494 -22.26 26.39 34.53
N ILE A 495 -21.06 25.86 34.23
CA ILE A 495 -20.76 24.43 34.19
C ILE A 495 -21.07 23.77 35.53
N PHE A 496 -20.60 24.36 36.63
CA PHE A 496 -20.78 23.82 37.97
C PHE A 496 -22.26 23.82 38.40
N LEU A 497 -22.99 24.90 38.11
CA LEU A 497 -24.43 24.99 38.40
C LEU A 497 -25.27 24.02 37.56
N LEU A 498 -24.95 23.84 36.27
CA LEU A 498 -25.58 22.82 35.43
C LEU A 498 -25.32 21.40 35.98
N SER A 499 -24.13 21.16 36.52
CA SER A 499 -23.74 19.89 37.13
C SER A 499 -24.48 19.60 38.44
N ILE A 500 -24.72 20.61 39.26
CA ILE A 500 -25.51 20.50 40.49
C ILE A 500 -26.99 20.26 40.19
N GLY A 501 -27.58 21.03 39.26
CA GLY A 501 -28.98 20.82 38.87
C GLY A 501 -29.22 19.42 38.29
N ALA A 502 -28.26 18.96 37.49
CA ALA A 502 -28.16 17.61 36.98
C ALA A 502 -28.17 16.53 38.08
N TYR A 503 -27.33 16.70 39.10
CA TYR A 503 -27.24 15.79 40.25
C TYR A 503 -28.54 15.75 41.07
N ILE A 504 -29.13 16.92 41.37
CA ILE A 504 -30.39 17.01 42.13
C ILE A 504 -31.55 16.32 41.41
N MET A 505 -31.63 16.42 40.08
CA MET A 505 -32.65 15.74 39.28
C MET A 505 -32.49 14.21 39.28
N SER A 506 -31.25 13.72 39.36
CA SER A 506 -30.94 12.29 39.46
C SER A 506 -31.29 11.72 40.83
N GLU A 507 -30.94 12.42 41.91
CA GLU A 507 -31.21 12.00 43.30
C GLU A 507 -32.71 11.95 43.62
N ARG A 508 -33.52 12.84 43.01
CA ARG A 508 -34.98 12.88 43.22
C ARG A 508 -35.77 11.89 42.36
N ASP A 509 -35.10 10.96 41.68
CA ASP A 509 -35.67 9.91 40.82
C ASP A 509 -36.74 10.44 39.84
N ILE A 510 -36.52 11.64 39.30
CA ILE A 510 -37.46 12.30 38.39
C ILE A 510 -37.38 11.61 37.03
N LYS A 511 -38.31 10.67 36.79
CA LYS A 511 -38.39 9.91 35.54
C LYS A 511 -38.95 10.77 34.41
N LEU A 512 -38.06 11.38 33.65
CA LEU A 512 -38.39 12.05 32.39
C LEU A 512 -38.59 11.02 31.25
N PRO A 513 -39.47 11.29 30.27
CA PRO A 513 -39.62 10.46 29.08
C PRO A 513 -38.28 10.23 28.37
N LEU A 514 -38.14 9.09 27.68
CA LEU A 514 -36.93 8.74 26.90
C LEU A 514 -35.62 8.63 27.72
N MET A 515 -35.71 8.41 29.03
CA MET A 515 -34.55 8.33 29.93
C MET A 515 -33.67 9.60 29.93
N LEU A 516 -34.26 10.78 29.72
CA LEU A 516 -33.56 12.07 29.77
C LEU A 516 -32.97 12.42 31.15
N HIS A 517 -33.25 11.64 32.20
CA HIS A 517 -32.59 11.77 33.51
C HIS A 517 -31.08 11.45 33.47
N VAL A 518 -30.57 10.84 32.39
CA VAL A 518 -29.12 10.58 32.17
C VAL A 518 -28.39 11.75 31.48
N LEU A 519 -29.16 12.69 30.90
CA LEU A 519 -28.68 13.93 30.28
C LEU A 519 -27.80 14.79 31.23
N PRO A 520 -28.19 14.97 32.52
CA PRO A 520 -27.33 15.41 33.61
C PRO A 520 -25.86 15.01 33.54
N SER A 521 -25.57 13.71 33.63
CA SER A 521 -24.22 13.17 33.68
C SER A 521 -23.45 13.43 32.38
N ALA A 522 -24.13 13.36 31.24
CA ALA A 522 -23.54 13.68 29.93
C ALA A 522 -23.10 15.15 29.83
N ILE A 523 -23.87 16.08 30.40
CA ILE A 523 -23.54 17.50 30.43
C ILE A 523 -22.28 17.75 31.29
N ILE A 524 -22.17 17.11 32.45
CA ILE A 524 -21.00 17.22 33.36
C ILE A 524 -19.69 16.87 32.63
N TYR A 525 -19.67 15.74 31.91
CA TYR A 525 -18.47 15.30 31.17
C TYR A 525 -18.13 16.19 29.97
N ILE A 526 -19.14 16.71 29.26
CA ILE A 526 -18.93 17.70 28.19
C ILE A 526 -18.27 18.96 28.76
N CYS A 527 -18.70 19.39 29.94
CA CYS A 527 -18.18 20.58 30.59
C CYS A 527 -16.75 20.41 31.13
N ILE A 528 -16.43 19.25 31.73
CA ILE A 528 -15.06 18.90 32.15
C ILE A 528 -14.11 18.87 30.94
N GLY A 529 -14.55 18.31 29.81
CA GLY A 529 -13.78 18.31 28.56
C GLY A 529 -13.48 19.72 28.01
N GLN A 530 -14.44 20.65 28.12
CA GLN A 530 -14.22 22.04 27.73
C GLN A 530 -13.28 22.80 28.69
N TYR A 531 -13.29 22.46 29.98
CA TYR A 531 -12.38 23.01 30.98
C TYR A 531 -10.91 22.60 30.70
N VAL A 532 -10.69 21.32 30.41
CA VAL A 532 -9.36 20.80 30.05
C VAL A 532 -8.83 21.47 28.77
N LYS A 533 -9.69 21.69 27.76
CA LYS A 533 -9.34 22.40 26.52
C LYS A 533 -8.89 23.84 26.76
N ALA A 534 -9.66 24.61 27.55
CA ALA A 534 -9.33 26.00 27.87
C ALA A 534 -8.00 26.12 28.65
N PHE A 535 -7.62 25.09 29.41
CA PHE A 535 -6.36 25.04 30.15
C PHE A 535 -5.16 24.62 29.30
N THR A 536 -5.32 23.67 28.35
CA THR A 536 -4.28 23.33 27.37
C THR A 536 -3.94 24.47 26.43
N ASP A 537 -4.90 25.35 26.15
CA ASP A 537 -4.65 26.58 25.38
C ASP A 537 -3.89 27.64 26.23
N MET A 538 -3.89 27.53 27.57
CA MET A 538 -3.13 28.37 28.52
C MET A 538 -1.75 27.84 28.90
N SER A 539 -1.40 26.58 28.58
CA SER A 539 -0.23 25.85 29.12
C SER A 539 1.13 26.25 28.51
N SER A 540 1.36 27.56 28.34
CA SER A 540 2.68 28.13 28.05
C SER A 540 3.42 28.64 29.30
N ARG A 541 2.86 28.53 30.53
CA ARG A 541 3.54 29.05 31.75
C ARG A 541 3.43 28.15 33.00
N LYS A 542 4.63 27.72 33.42
CA LYS A 542 5.18 27.13 34.67
C LYS A 542 4.49 25.93 35.39
N PRO A 543 5.29 24.99 35.97
CA PRO A 543 4.84 23.65 36.38
C PRO A 543 4.33 23.55 37.83
N SER A 544 4.55 24.55 38.70
CA SER A 544 4.17 24.45 40.13
C SER A 544 2.67 24.53 40.36
N THR A 545 1.90 25.13 39.43
CA THR A 545 0.43 25.18 39.45
C THR A 545 -0.22 23.86 39.02
N TYR A 546 0.51 22.98 38.32
CA TYR A 546 0.02 21.67 37.88
C TYR A 546 -0.23 20.72 39.05
N ILE A 547 0.64 20.77 40.06
CA ILE A 547 0.60 19.86 41.20
C ILE A 547 -0.56 20.24 42.11
N THR A 548 -0.69 21.51 42.49
CA THR A 548 -1.77 21.98 43.39
C THR A 548 -3.18 21.74 42.83
N THR A 549 -3.33 21.78 41.50
CA THR A 549 -4.64 21.62 40.83
C THR A 549 -4.96 20.17 40.48
N ALA A 550 -3.95 19.34 40.16
CA ALA A 550 -4.13 17.89 40.09
C ALA A 550 -4.54 17.33 41.46
N THR A 551 -3.95 17.87 42.54
CA THR A 551 -4.38 17.56 43.91
C THR A 551 -5.82 18.02 44.13
N LEU A 552 -6.24 19.22 43.71
CA LEU A 552 -7.63 19.69 43.89
C LEU A 552 -8.66 18.89 43.07
N ALA A 553 -8.35 18.51 41.83
CA ALA A 553 -9.23 17.69 40.98
C ALA A 553 -9.35 16.24 41.48
N LEU A 554 -8.24 15.66 41.97
CA LEU A 554 -8.27 14.40 42.71
C LEU A 554 -9.04 14.53 44.02
N THR A 555 -8.91 15.66 44.74
CA THR A 555 -9.63 15.88 46.00
C THR A 555 -11.13 16.04 45.77
N VAL A 556 -11.57 16.72 44.70
CA VAL A 556 -12.99 16.81 44.33
C VAL A 556 -13.54 15.47 43.84
N GLY A 557 -12.76 14.71 43.06
CA GLY A 557 -13.12 13.35 42.67
C GLY A 557 -13.24 12.39 43.87
N LEU A 558 -12.33 12.51 44.84
CA LEU A 558 -12.31 11.71 46.06
C LEU A 558 -13.39 12.13 47.07
N ILE A 559 -13.73 13.41 47.17
CA ILE A 559 -14.85 13.89 48.00
C ILE A 559 -16.18 13.37 47.46
N LEU A 560 -16.34 13.27 46.13
CA LEU A 560 -17.52 12.69 45.50
C LEU A 560 -17.61 11.16 45.66
N ASP A 561 -16.48 10.47 45.77
CA ASP A 561 -16.42 9.04 46.13
C ASP A 561 -16.68 8.80 47.64
N PHE A 562 -16.30 9.72 48.53
CA PHE A 562 -16.53 9.57 49.97
C PHE A 562 -18.00 9.73 50.37
N SER A 563 -18.80 10.50 49.60
CA SER A 563 -20.26 10.59 49.75
C SER A 563 -21.03 9.34 49.29
N LEU A 564 -20.34 8.34 48.74
CA LEU A 564 -20.90 7.01 48.42
C LEU A 564 -20.65 5.97 49.54
N LEU A 565 -19.96 6.36 50.61
CA LEU A 565 -19.56 5.47 51.73
C LEU A 565 -20.13 5.90 53.11
N ILE A 566 -20.94 6.96 53.16
CA ILE A 566 -21.89 7.29 54.24
C ILE A 566 -23.27 7.28 53.60
#